data_AF-A0A351K5D8-F1
#
_entry.id   AF-A0A351K5D8-F1
#
_cell.length_a   1.000
_cell.length_b   1.000
_cell.length_c   1.000
_cell.angle_alpha   90.00
_cell.angle_beta   90.00
_cell.angle_gamma   90.00
#
_symmetry.space_group_name_H-M   'P 1'
#
loop_
_entity.id
_entity.type
_entity.pdbx_description
1 polymer ?
#
loop_
_entity_poly.entity_id
_entity_poly.type
_entity_poly.pdbx_seq_one_letter_code
_entity_poly.pdbx_strand_id
1 'polypeptide(L)'
;MIDIVDLHRRCLLGSAEAQSWSDRCASDARSSEPGSGQRLAIVATHALDNITALWQSRLPSIPHDDRASVVPRDRTHIGDYLNELRAEVTELENASDPDVDPSTTRMCRRIACEVDLLLEEANRLGVDL
;
A
#
# COMPACT_ATOMS: atom_id res chain seq x y z
N MET A 1 -12.18 -10.83 14.44
CA MET A 1 -10.85 -11.45 14.60
C MET A 1 -10.46 -12.02 13.25
N ILE A 2 -9.37 -11.51 12.68
CA ILE A 2 -8.86 -11.97 11.38
C ILE A 2 -8.17 -13.33 11.51
N ASP A 3 -8.41 -14.22 10.56
CA ASP A 3 -7.70 -15.51 10.47
C ASP A 3 -6.33 -15.34 9.78
N ILE A 4 -5.37 -16.18 10.15
CA ILE A 4 -3.99 -16.15 9.64
C ILE A 4 -3.93 -16.35 8.11
N VAL A 5 -4.84 -17.13 7.53
CA VAL A 5 -4.94 -17.34 6.08
C VAL A 5 -5.46 -16.08 5.38
N ASP A 6 -6.44 -15.39 5.99
CA ASP A 6 -6.95 -14.12 5.45
C ASP A 6 -5.88 -13.02 5.53
N LEU A 7 -5.16 -12.94 6.65
CA LEU A 7 -4.04 -12.03 6.81
C LEU A 7 -2.94 -12.29 5.77
N HIS A 8 -2.59 -13.56 5.54
CA HIS A 8 -1.62 -13.94 4.50
C HIS A 8 -2.06 -13.47 3.11
N ARG A 9 -3.32 -13.71 2.72
CA ARG A 9 -3.87 -13.24 1.45
C ARG A 9 -3.80 -11.73 1.31
N ARG A 10 -4.18 -10.99 2.36
CA ARG A 10 -4.14 -9.52 2.37
C ARG A 10 -2.72 -8.99 2.26
N CYS A 11 -1.76 -9.58 2.96
CA CYS A 11 -0.34 -9.20 2.85
C CYS A 11 0.21 -9.42 1.44
N LEU A 12 -0.11 -10.56 0.80
CA LEU A 12 0.29 -10.81 -0.59
C LEU A 12 -0.33 -9.80 -1.55
N LEU A 13 -1.64 -9.55 -1.43
CA LEU A 13 -2.34 -8.58 -2.29
C LEU A 13 -1.79 -7.18 -2.10
N GLY A 14 -1.70 -6.73 -0.85
CA GLY A 14 -1.21 -5.39 -0.51
C GLY A 14 0.22 -5.17 -0.99
N SER A 15 1.10 -6.17 -0.84
CA SER A 15 2.46 -6.09 -1.38
C SER A 15 2.48 -6.03 -2.90
N ALA A 16 1.67 -6.83 -3.59
CA ALA A 16 1.66 -6.86 -5.05
C ALA A 16 1.06 -5.58 -5.65
N GLU A 17 0.00 -5.05 -5.06
CA GLU A 17 -0.63 -3.79 -5.49
C GLU A 17 0.30 -2.60 -5.25
N ALA A 18 0.91 -2.51 -4.07
CA ALA A 18 1.83 -1.43 -3.75
C ALA A 18 3.07 -1.44 -4.66
N GLN A 19 3.63 -2.62 -4.94
CA GLN A 19 4.75 -2.75 -5.88
C GLN A 19 4.34 -2.34 -7.30
N SER A 20 3.17 -2.78 -7.76
CA SER A 20 2.69 -2.43 -9.10
C SER A 20 2.49 -0.93 -9.27
N TRP A 21 1.97 -0.24 -8.25
CA TRP A 21 1.86 1.22 -8.26
C TRP A 21 3.22 1.91 -8.15
N SER A 22 4.14 1.37 -7.34
CA SER A 22 5.52 1.89 -7.25
C SER A 22 6.19 1.87 -8.63
N ASP A 23 6.08 0.75 -9.35
CA ASP A 23 6.66 0.58 -10.68
C ASP A 23 6.05 1.57 -11.70
N ARG A 24 4.73 1.81 -11.63
CA ARG A 24 4.02 2.80 -12.45
C ARG A 24 4.54 4.21 -12.15
N CYS A 25 4.60 4.61 -10.88
CA CYS A 25 5.13 5.91 -10.48
C CYS A 25 6.59 6.10 -10.87
N ALA A 26 7.42 5.06 -10.75
CA ALA A 26 8.82 5.10 -11.16
C ALA A 26 8.95 5.29 -12.68
N SER A 27 8.04 4.68 -13.45
CA SER A 27 7.94 4.89 -14.90
C SER A 27 7.55 6.33 -15.22
N ASP A 28 6.51 6.85 -14.57
CA ASP A 28 6.02 8.22 -14.77
C ASP A 28 7.07 9.26 -14.39
N ALA A 29 7.83 9.03 -13.32
CA ALA A 29 8.93 9.90 -12.90
C ALA A 29 10.02 10.01 -13.99
N ARG A 30 10.27 8.93 -14.75
CA ARG A 30 11.28 8.91 -15.82
C ARG A 30 10.77 9.53 -17.13
N SER A 31 9.47 9.46 -17.40
CA SER A 31 8.86 9.92 -18.66
C SER A 31 8.25 11.32 -18.58
N SER A 32 7.90 11.79 -17.39
CA SER A 32 7.26 13.09 -17.18
C SER A 32 8.24 14.25 -17.34
N GLU A 33 7.72 15.39 -17.82
CA GLU A 33 8.47 16.64 -17.80
C GLU A 33 8.74 17.10 -16.35
N PRO A 34 9.86 17.82 -16.12
CA PRO A 34 10.15 18.42 -14.82
C PRO A 34 9.00 19.30 -14.31
N GLY A 35 8.45 18.96 -13.15
CA GLY A 35 7.26 19.64 -12.63
C GLY A 35 6.73 19.04 -11.33
N SER A 36 5.53 19.44 -10.93
CA SER A 36 4.84 18.88 -9.75
C SER A 36 4.49 17.41 -9.94
N GLY A 37 4.05 17.01 -11.14
CA GLY A 37 3.72 15.61 -11.45
C GLY A 37 4.93 14.68 -11.32
N GLN A 38 6.08 15.04 -11.89
CA GLN A 38 7.30 14.25 -11.75
C GLN A 38 7.76 14.15 -10.28
N ARG A 39 7.69 15.26 -9.53
CA ARG A 39 8.05 15.27 -8.10
C ARG A 39 7.15 14.35 -7.29
N LEU A 40 5.84 14.40 -7.53
CA LEU A 40 4.91 13.49 -6.88
C LEU A 40 5.22 12.04 -7.23
N ALA A 41 5.47 11.72 -8.51
CA ALA A 41 5.78 10.37 -8.94
C ALA A 41 7.03 9.79 -8.24
N ILE A 42 8.07 10.62 -8.02
CA ILE A 42 9.27 10.23 -7.26
C ILE A 42 8.92 9.93 -5.80
N VAL A 43 8.19 10.82 -5.13
CA VAL A 43 7.82 10.63 -3.72
C VAL A 43 6.89 9.43 -3.55
N ALA A 44 5.92 9.28 -4.45
CA ALA A 44 4.99 8.15 -4.48
C ALA A 44 5.72 6.82 -4.62
N THR A 45 6.74 6.74 -5.50
CA THR A 45 7.58 5.54 -5.65
C THR A 45 8.17 5.11 -4.30
N HIS A 46 8.82 6.03 -3.59
CA HIS A 46 9.43 5.73 -2.30
C HIS A 46 8.42 5.34 -1.22
N ALA A 47 7.29 6.04 -1.15
CA ALA A 47 6.22 5.72 -0.20
C ALA A 47 5.63 4.32 -0.47
N LEU A 48 5.42 3.97 -1.74
CA LEU A 48 4.85 2.69 -2.15
C LEU A 48 5.84 1.53 -1.97
N ASP A 49 7.14 1.75 -2.16
CA ASP A 49 8.18 0.79 -1.79
C ASP A 49 8.16 0.51 -0.27
N ASN A 50 8.01 1.56 0.56
CA ASN A 50 7.88 1.40 2.01
C ASN A 50 6.62 0.61 2.38
N ILE A 51 5.47 0.92 1.76
CA ILE A 51 4.21 0.19 1.97
C ILE A 51 4.36 -1.28 1.57
N THR A 52 5.04 -1.56 0.46
CA THR A 52 5.35 -2.92 0.00
C THR A 52 6.16 -3.67 1.07
N ALA A 53 7.23 -3.06 1.57
CA ALA A 53 8.06 -3.65 2.63
C ALA A 53 7.27 -3.88 3.92
N LEU A 54 6.35 -2.99 4.28
CA LEU A 54 5.47 -3.15 5.44
C LEU A 54 4.57 -4.37 5.31
N TRP A 55 3.91 -4.56 4.16
CA TRP A 55 3.10 -5.74 3.89
C TRP A 55 3.91 -7.03 3.95
N GLN A 56 5.08 -7.05 3.32
CA GLN A 56 5.99 -8.20 3.33
C GLN A 56 6.49 -8.53 4.74
N SER A 57 6.76 -7.51 5.55
CA SER A 57 7.22 -7.71 6.94
C SER A 57 6.20 -8.42 7.82
N ARG A 58 4.90 -8.33 7.48
CA ARG A 58 3.82 -8.99 8.23
C ARG A 58 3.41 -10.34 7.63
N LEU A 59 3.90 -10.69 6.44
CA LEU A 59 3.51 -11.89 5.73
C LEU A 59 3.72 -13.15 6.62
N PRO A 60 2.63 -13.82 7.04
CA PRO A 60 2.74 -15.04 7.84
C PRO A 60 3.47 -16.14 7.05
N SER A 61 4.44 -16.81 7.67
CA SER A 61 5.12 -17.96 7.07
C SER A 61 4.26 -19.23 7.24
N ILE A 62 3.25 -19.38 6.38
CA ILE A 62 2.38 -20.56 6.35
C ILE A 62 2.80 -21.43 5.16
N PRO A 63 3.00 -22.75 5.30
CA PRO A 63 3.11 -23.62 4.13
C PRO A 63 1.79 -23.56 3.35
N HIS A 64 1.84 -23.01 2.13
CA HIS A 64 0.65 -22.88 1.27
C HIS A 64 0.93 -23.39 -0.13
N ASP A 65 -0.11 -23.95 -0.74
CA ASP A 65 -0.15 -24.34 -2.14
C ASP A 65 -0.30 -23.05 -2.96
N ASP A 66 0.73 -22.64 -3.69
CA ASP A 66 0.91 -21.36 -4.42
C ASP A 66 -0.12 -21.06 -5.52
N ARG A 67 -1.28 -21.72 -5.51
CA ARG A 67 -2.28 -21.68 -6.59
C ARG A 67 -3.27 -20.53 -6.50
N ALA A 68 -3.33 -19.82 -5.37
CA ALA A 68 -4.10 -18.58 -5.29
C ALA A 68 -3.25 -17.44 -5.87
N SER A 69 -3.22 -17.34 -7.20
CA SER A 69 -2.68 -16.15 -7.86
C SER A 69 -3.47 -14.93 -7.38
N VAL A 70 -2.80 -14.08 -6.61
CA VAL A 70 -3.36 -12.82 -6.16
C VAL A 70 -3.09 -11.80 -7.25
N VAL A 71 -4.13 -11.46 -8.01
CA VAL A 71 -4.02 -10.50 -9.12
C VAL A 71 -4.28 -9.10 -8.56
N PRO A 72 -3.32 -8.15 -8.70
CA PRO A 72 -3.55 -6.75 -8.35
C PRO A 72 -4.81 -6.21 -9.02
N ARG A 73 -5.63 -5.47 -8.28
CA ARG A 73 -6.81 -4.83 -8.87
C ARG A 73 -6.36 -3.72 -9.80
N ASP A 74 -6.90 -3.71 -11.01
CA ASP A 74 -6.60 -2.64 -11.96
C ASP A 74 -7.36 -1.38 -11.57
N ARG A 75 -6.61 -0.29 -11.42
CA ARG A 75 -7.11 1.02 -11.01
C ARG A 75 -6.44 2.06 -11.89
N THR A 76 -7.22 3.05 -12.31
CA THR A 76 -6.80 4.07 -13.28
C THR A 76 -6.06 5.23 -12.61
N HIS A 77 -6.47 5.61 -11.39
CA HIS A 77 -5.90 6.73 -10.65
C HIS A 77 -5.26 6.27 -9.34
N ILE A 78 -4.10 6.87 -9.01
CA ILE A 78 -3.40 6.57 -7.76
C ILE A 78 -4.20 7.08 -6.56
N GLY A 79 -4.95 8.18 -6.69
CA GLY A 79 -5.84 8.68 -5.63
C GLY A 79 -6.86 7.64 -5.18
N ASP A 80 -7.53 6.99 -6.14
CA ASP A 80 -8.48 5.91 -5.86
C ASP A 80 -7.82 4.75 -5.11
N TYR A 81 -6.62 4.34 -5.56
CA TYR A 81 -5.85 3.30 -4.90
C TYR A 81 -5.50 3.66 -3.45
N LEU A 82 -5.02 4.88 -3.21
CA LEU A 82 -4.62 5.34 -1.87
C LEU A 82 -5.82 5.41 -0.92
N ASN A 83 -6.96 5.93 -1.39
CA ASN A 83 -8.18 6.00 -0.59
C ASN A 83 -8.71 4.61 -0.21
N GLU A 84 -8.72 3.67 -1.16
CA GLU A 84 -9.13 2.30 -0.89
C GLU A 84 -8.14 1.59 0.05
N LEU A 85 -6.83 1.73 -0.18
CA LEU A 85 -5.81 1.18 0.71
C LEU A 85 -6.00 1.71 2.14
N ARG A 86 -6.27 3.01 2.29
CA ARG A 86 -6.53 3.64 3.59
C ARG A 86 -7.73 3.03 4.29
N ALA A 87 -8.82 2.79 3.55
CA ALA A 87 -10.00 2.13 4.09
C ALA A 87 -9.70 0.68 4.49
N GLU A 88 -9.03 -0.09 3.62
CA GLU A 88 -8.70 -1.50 3.85
C GLU A 88 -7.80 -1.71 5.08
N VAL A 89 -6.75 -0.88 5.25
CA VAL A 89 -5.89 -0.98 6.45
C VAL A 89 -6.60 -0.54 7.72
N THR A 90 -7.59 0.35 7.62
CA THR A 90 -8.42 0.75 8.76
C THR A 90 -9.35 -0.39 9.18
N GLU A 91 -9.98 -1.05 8.22
CA GLU A 91 -10.79 -2.24 8.48
C GLU A 91 -9.94 -3.36 9.09
N LEU A 92 -8.73 -3.58 8.56
CA LEU A 92 -7.80 -4.57 9.09
C LEU A 92 -7.35 -4.23 10.52
N GLU A 93 -7.03 -2.97 10.81
CA GLU A 93 -6.71 -2.51 12.16
C GLU A 93 -7.87 -2.77 13.11
N ASN A 94 -9.09 -2.39 12.74
CA ASN A 94 -10.29 -2.58 13.56
C ASN A 94 -10.65 -4.06 13.78
N ALA A 95 -10.30 -4.93 12.82
CA ALA A 95 -10.52 -6.38 12.92
C ALA A 95 -9.42 -7.11 13.72
N SER A 96 -8.30 -6.43 13.99
CA SER A 96 -7.15 -6.93 14.74
C SER A 96 -7.31 -6.60 16.23
N ASP A 97 -6.95 -7.55 17.08
CA ASP A 97 -6.88 -7.30 18.52
C ASP A 97 -5.45 -6.86 18.87
N PRO A 98 -5.23 -5.63 19.39
CA PRO A 98 -3.90 -5.13 19.67
C PRO A 98 -3.19 -5.87 20.80
N ASP A 99 -3.93 -6.54 21.70
CA ASP A 99 -3.34 -7.33 22.79
C ASP A 99 -2.86 -8.70 22.29
N VAL A 100 -3.47 -9.21 21.22
CA VAL A 100 -3.14 -10.52 20.62
C VAL A 100 -2.20 -10.39 19.42
N ASP A 101 -2.40 -9.39 18.57
CA ASP A 101 -1.58 -9.10 17.38
C ASP A 101 -1.23 -7.60 17.27
N PRO A 102 -0.34 -7.11 18.15
CA PRO A 102 0.13 -5.72 18.10
C PRO A 102 0.92 -5.42 16.82
N SER A 103 1.46 -6.43 16.14
CA SER A 103 2.28 -6.25 14.95
C SER A 103 1.44 -5.90 13.72
N THR A 104 0.28 -6.56 13.52
CA THR A 104 -0.67 -6.16 12.47
C THR A 104 -1.20 -4.75 12.71
N THR A 105 -1.57 -4.43 13.95
CA THR A 105 -2.02 -3.08 14.32
C THR A 105 -0.96 -2.02 14.00
N ARG A 106 0.31 -2.24 14.39
CA ARG A 106 1.41 -1.32 14.07
C ARG A 106 1.67 -1.17 12.58
N MET A 107 1.61 -2.27 11.82
CA MET A 107 1.75 -2.23 10.37
C MET A 107 0.65 -1.39 9.73
N CYS A 108 -0.62 -1.62 10.08
CA CYS A 108 -1.75 -0.87 9.54
C CYS A 108 -1.61 0.65 9.79
N ARG A 109 -1.25 1.04 11.02
CA ARG A 109 -1.00 2.44 11.36
C ARG A 109 0.13 3.07 10.56
N ARG A 110 1.21 2.32 10.32
CA ARG A 110 2.35 2.81 9.53
C ARG A 110 1.94 2.98 8.06
N ILE A 111 1.23 2.02 7.48
CA ILE A 111 0.73 2.14 6.11
C ILE A 111 -0.23 3.33 5.99
N ALA A 112 -1.17 3.47 6.93
CA ALA A 112 -2.08 4.61 6.97
C ALA A 112 -1.32 5.95 7.02
N CYS A 113 -0.26 6.05 7.82
CA CYS A 113 0.59 7.23 7.89
C CYS A 113 1.29 7.54 6.56
N GLU A 114 1.87 6.54 5.89
CA GLU A 114 2.51 6.72 4.57
C GLU A 114 1.50 7.21 3.52
N VAL A 115 0.27 6.65 3.55
CA VAL A 115 -0.81 7.09 2.66
C VAL A 115 -1.22 8.53 2.95
N ASP A 116 -1.46 8.88 4.22
CA ASP A 116 -1.88 10.20 4.64
C ASP A 116 -0.80 11.25 4.26
N LEU A 117 0.48 10.94 4.47
CA LEU A 117 1.61 11.79 4.07
C LEU A 117 1.69 11.99 2.55
N LEU A 118 1.45 10.93 1.76
CA LEU A 118 1.48 11.03 0.30
C LEU A 118 0.31 11.89 -0.24
N LEU A 119 -0.88 11.78 0.36
CA LEU A 119 -2.03 12.63 0.03
C LEU A 119 -1.77 14.10 0.39
N GLU A 120 -1.19 14.36 1.57
CA GLU A 120 -0.76 15.71 1.98
C GLU A 120 0.29 16.29 1.02
N GLU A 121 1.24 15.48 0.58
CA GLU A 121 2.29 15.89 -0.34
C GLU A 121 1.73 16.24 -1.73
N ALA A 122 0.78 15.45 -2.25
CA ALA A 122 0.11 15.76 -3.51
C ALA A 122 -0.63 17.11 -3.44
N ASN A 123 -1.36 17.36 -2.35
CA ASN A 123 -2.00 18.65 -2.08
C ASN A 123 -0.98 19.80 -2.03
N ARG A 124 0.16 19.59 -1.35
CA ARG A 124 1.24 20.60 -1.25
C ARG A 124 1.87 20.93 -2.60
N LEU A 125 1.98 19.94 -3.49
CA LEU A 125 2.51 20.10 -4.84
C LEU A 125 1.46 20.64 -5.84
N GLY A 126 0.19 20.71 -5.45
CA GLY A 126 -0.92 21.14 -6.29
C GLY A 126 -1.28 20.13 -7.38
N VAL A 127 -1.08 18.84 -7.12
CA VAL A 127 -1.46 17.75 -8.03
C VAL A 127 -2.81 17.20 -7.61
N ASP A 128 -3.74 17.14 -8.57
CA ASP A 128 -5.04 16.50 -8.38
C ASP A 128 -4.88 14.98 -8.58
N LEU A 129 -5.37 14.19 -7.62
CA LEU A 129 -5.13 12.75 -7.51
C LEU A 129 -6.32 11.90 -7.93
#